data_AF-A0A2W5HF71-F1
#
_entry.id   AF-A0A2W5HF71-F1
#
_cell.length_a   1.000
_cell.length_b   1.000
_cell.length_c   1.000
_cell.angle_alpha   90.00
_cell.angle_beta   90.00
_cell.angle_gamma   90.00
#
_symmetry.space_group_name_H-M   'P 1'
#
loop_
_entity.id
_entity.type
_entity.pdbx_description
1 polymer ?
#
loop_
_entity_poly.entity_id
_entity_poly.type
_entity_poly.pdbx_seq_one_letter_code
_entity_poly.pdbx_strand_id
1 'polypeptide(L)'
;MKKHFALIAMAVLALGLTACKDEKKTETTQTSEVNGTTTETTTTETTATDGEGNASTEVKTETVTDPEGANNSTVTEETKSTETKTDGEGETSSEVKTETVTDPAGLGNKETTEEKATTEQSH
;
A
#
# COMPACT_ATOMS: atom_id res chain seq x y z
N MET A 1 -27.46 -22.88 -10.17
CA MET A 1 -27.12 -21.96 -9.07
C MET A 1 -26.49 -20.73 -9.71
N LYS A 2 -27.19 -19.60 -9.75
CA LYS A 2 -26.70 -18.36 -10.38
C LYS A 2 -25.75 -17.68 -9.40
N LYS A 3 -24.45 -17.64 -9.70
CA LYS A 3 -23.47 -16.86 -8.94
C LYS A 3 -23.63 -15.40 -9.35
N HIS A 4 -24.28 -14.61 -8.52
CA HIS A 4 -24.29 -13.15 -8.67
C HIS A 4 -22.98 -12.63 -8.11
N PHE A 5 -22.05 -12.22 -8.98
CA PHE A 5 -20.90 -11.42 -8.60
C PHE A 5 -21.39 -9.99 -8.39
N ALA A 6 -21.53 -9.57 -7.13
CA ALA A 6 -21.72 -8.17 -6.80
C ALA A 6 -20.33 -7.53 -6.72
N LEU A 7 -19.99 -6.72 -7.73
CA LEU A 7 -18.80 -5.87 -7.75
C LEU A 7 -19.27 -4.47 -7.32
N ILE A 8 -18.81 -3.96 -6.17
CA ILE A 8 -19.32 -2.69 -5.61
C ILE A 8 -18.17 -1.74 -5.25
N ALA A 9 -18.35 -0.51 -5.76
CA ALA A 9 -17.82 0.80 -5.36
C ALA A 9 -16.30 1.01 -5.26
N MET A 10 -15.72 1.63 -6.30
CA MET A 10 -14.47 2.40 -6.21
C MET A 10 -14.77 3.81 -5.68
N ALA A 11 -14.29 4.15 -4.48
CA ALA A 11 -14.19 5.53 -4.04
C ALA A 11 -12.71 5.97 -4.16
N VAL A 12 -12.45 6.97 -5.01
CA VAL A 12 -11.12 7.59 -5.15
C VAL A 12 -11.17 8.95 -4.45
N LEU A 13 -10.54 9.04 -3.27
CA LEU A 13 -10.36 10.30 -2.54
C LEU A 13 -8.96 10.85 -2.83
N ALA A 14 -8.90 11.90 -3.64
CA ALA A 14 -7.67 12.68 -3.85
C ALA A 14 -7.68 13.87 -2.88
N LEU A 15 -6.92 13.77 -1.80
CA LEU A 15 -6.72 14.85 -0.83
C LEU A 15 -5.37 15.53 -1.14
N GLY A 16 -5.40 16.72 -1.72
CA GLY A 16 -4.20 17.54 -1.95
C GLY A 16 -3.98 18.52 -0.80
N LEU A 17 -2.89 18.36 -0.04
CA LEU A 17 -2.40 19.35 0.92
C LEU A 17 -1.16 20.05 0.36
N THR A 18 -1.15 21.37 0.43
CA THR A 18 -0.09 22.26 -0.07
C THR A 18 0.84 22.69 1.05
N ALA A 19 2.15 22.40 0.92
CA ALA A 19 3.26 23.21 1.46
C ALA A 19 4.63 22.64 1.01
N CYS A 20 5.29 23.32 0.06
CA CYS A 20 6.72 23.18 -0.33
C CYS A 20 7.27 21.81 -0.75
N LYS A 21 6.44 20.76 -0.78
CA LYS A 21 6.66 19.47 -1.41
C LYS A 21 5.43 19.16 -2.25
N ASP A 22 5.63 18.72 -3.49
CA ASP A 22 4.54 18.21 -4.30
C ASP A 22 4.19 16.81 -3.77
N GLU A 23 3.24 16.76 -2.84
CA GLU A 23 2.72 15.51 -2.28
C GLU A 23 1.41 15.16 -2.98
N LYS A 24 1.37 13.97 -3.57
CA LYS A 24 0.18 13.37 -4.15
C LYS A 24 -0.18 12.14 -3.35
N LYS A 25 -1.35 12.17 -2.70
CA LYS A 25 -1.95 11.02 -2.03
C LYS A 25 -3.17 10.53 -2.81
N THR A 26 -3.22 9.23 -3.06
CA THR A 26 -4.39 8.53 -3.61
C THR A 26 -4.75 7.36 -2.72
N GLU A 27 -6.03 7.22 -2.43
CA GLU A 27 -6.57 6.13 -1.63
C GLU A 27 -7.68 5.44 -2.43
N THR A 28 -7.70 4.12 -2.42
CA THR A 28 -8.72 3.30 -3.07
C THR A 28 -9.07 2.12 -2.18
N THR A 29 -10.35 2.01 -1.84
CA THR A 29 -10.90 0.85 -1.14
C THR A 29 -11.72 0.01 -2.10
N GLN A 30 -11.58 -1.31 -2.00
CA GLN A 30 -12.33 -2.30 -2.74
C GLN A 30 -12.87 -3.35 -1.76
N THR A 31 -14.17 -3.60 -1.81
CA THR A 31 -14.81 -4.62 -0.97
C THR A 31 -15.43 -5.68 -1.87
N SER A 32 -15.26 -6.94 -1.50
CA SER A 32 -15.84 -8.09 -2.20
C SER A 32 -16.36 -9.12 -1.22
N GLU A 33 -17.42 -9.83 -1.60
CA GLU A 33 -18.02 -10.90 -0.79
C GLU A 33 -18.10 -12.18 -1.62
N VAL A 34 -17.50 -13.25 -1.11
CA VAL A 34 -17.49 -14.56 -1.76
C VAL A 34 -17.79 -15.64 -0.75
N ASN A 35 -18.90 -16.37 -0.95
CA ASN A 35 -19.33 -17.49 -0.09
C ASN A 35 -19.43 -17.14 1.41
N GLY A 36 -19.95 -15.96 1.74
CA GLY A 36 -20.02 -15.50 3.14
C GLY A 36 -18.64 -15.16 3.70
N THR A 37 -17.72 -14.68 2.87
CA THR A 37 -16.45 -14.11 3.32
C THR A 37 -16.30 -12.76 2.67
N THR A 38 -16.15 -11.72 3.49
CA THR A 38 -15.93 -10.35 3.05
C THR A 38 -14.43 -10.08 3.03
N THR A 39 -13.92 -9.62 1.89
CA THR A 39 -12.55 -9.11 1.77
C THR A 39 -12.62 -7.64 1.42
N GLU A 40 -12.03 -6.81 2.28
CA GLU A 40 -11.83 -5.39 2.04
C GLU A 40 -10.34 -5.12 1.85
N THR A 41 -9.98 -4.49 0.73
CA THR A 41 -8.62 -4.08 0.42
C THR A 41 -8.58 -2.57 0.26
N THR A 42 -7.77 -1.91 1.09
CA THR A 42 -7.51 -0.47 1.01
C THR A 42 -6.06 -0.25 0.58
N THR A 43 -5.87 0.37 -0.58
CA THR A 43 -4.55 0.77 -1.07
C THR A 43 -4.42 2.29 -0.99
N THR A 44 -3.38 2.75 -0.29
CA THR A 44 -2.95 4.14 -0.22
C THR A 44 -1.60 4.28 -0.92
N GLU A 45 -1.49 5.22 -1.85
CA GLU A 45 -0.22 5.59 -2.47
C GLU A 45 0.05 7.06 -2.18
N THR A 46 1.23 7.35 -1.64
CA THR A 46 1.72 8.70 -1.37
C THR A 46 3.02 8.88 -2.13
N THR A 47 3.08 9.88 -3.00
CA THR A 47 4.32 10.29 -3.69
C THR A 47 4.67 11.71 -3.29
N ALA A 48 5.93 11.94 -2.91
CA ALA A 48 6.46 13.25 -2.59
C ALA A 48 7.75 13.50 -3.36
N THR A 49 7.88 14.69 -3.95
CA THR A 49 9.12 15.17 -4.59
C THR A 49 9.64 16.40 -3.86
N ASP A 50 10.95 16.45 -3.62
CA ASP A 50 11.61 17.63 -3.05
C ASP A 50 12.09 18.61 -4.13
N GLY A 51 12.62 19.77 -3.69
CA GLY A 51 13.10 20.81 -4.61
C GLY A 51 14.38 20.46 -5.37
N GLU A 52 15.05 19.37 -5.01
CA GLU A 52 16.25 18.84 -5.67
C GLU A 52 15.90 17.76 -6.70
N GLY A 53 14.63 17.33 -6.75
CA GLY A 53 14.13 16.30 -7.66
C GLY A 53 14.23 14.89 -7.10
N ASN A 54 14.57 14.72 -5.82
CA ASN A 54 14.48 13.42 -5.16
C ASN A 54 13.01 13.08 -4.92
N ALA A 55 12.66 11.82 -5.14
CA ALA A 55 11.29 11.33 -5.02
C ALA A 55 11.19 10.25 -3.95
N SER A 56 10.08 10.23 -3.22
CA SER A 56 9.70 9.17 -2.31
C SER A 56 8.28 8.72 -2.63
N THR A 57 8.10 7.43 -2.81
CA THR A 57 6.77 6.81 -3.03
C THR A 57 6.55 5.74 -1.97
N GLU A 58 5.44 5.83 -1.25
CA GLU A 58 4.97 4.81 -0.32
C GLU A 58 3.63 4.26 -0.83
N VAL A 59 3.54 2.94 -0.97
CA VAL A 59 2.29 2.22 -1.25
C VAL A 59 1.98 1.35 -0.06
N LYS A 60 0.89 1.64 0.66
CA LYS A 60 0.35 0.81 1.73
C LYS A 60 -0.90 0.09 1.22
N THR A 61 -0.92 -1.23 1.33
CA THR A 61 -2.10 -2.06 1.07
C THR A 61 -2.51 -2.78 2.34
N GLU A 62 -3.71 -2.50 2.83
CA GLU A 62 -4.33 -3.23 3.93
C GLU A 62 -5.41 -4.14 3.36
N THR A 63 -5.41 -5.41 3.74
CA THR A 63 -6.44 -6.39 3.37
C THR A 63 -7.02 -6.99 4.64
N VAL A 64 -8.32 -6.80 4.83
CA VAL A 64 -9.11 -7.42 5.89
C VAL A 64 -9.95 -8.53 5.28
N THR A 65 -9.84 -9.74 5.80
CA THR A 65 -10.67 -10.88 5.42
C THR A 65 -11.50 -11.34 6.60
N ASP A 66 -12.82 -11.23 6.48
CA ASP A 66 -13.80 -11.54 7.51
C ASP A 66 -14.78 -12.64 7.03
N PRO A 67 -14.64 -13.88 7.52
CA PRO A 67 -15.60 -14.93 7.25
C PRO A 67 -16.87 -14.74 8.10
N GLU A 68 -18.01 -14.64 7.44
CA GLU A 68 -19.34 -14.51 8.05
C GLU A 68 -19.59 -15.61 9.07
N GLY A 69 -20.00 -15.22 10.28
CA GLY A 69 -20.32 -16.13 11.37
C GLY A 69 -19.10 -16.72 12.09
N ALA A 70 -17.89 -16.38 11.68
CA ALA A 70 -16.67 -16.65 12.43
C ALA A 70 -16.26 -15.41 13.22
N ASN A 71 -15.73 -15.59 14.43
CA ASN A 71 -15.28 -14.48 15.27
C ASN A 71 -13.78 -14.19 15.03
N ASN A 72 -13.32 -14.34 13.78
CA ASN A 72 -11.91 -14.22 13.42
C ASN A 72 -11.72 -13.51 12.06
N SER A 73 -11.27 -12.27 12.10
CA SER A 73 -10.82 -11.54 10.91
C SER A 73 -9.32 -11.70 10.73
N THR A 74 -8.83 -11.88 9.51
CA THR A 74 -7.39 -11.78 9.23
C THR A 74 -7.07 -10.41 8.65
N VAL A 75 -6.01 -9.77 9.13
CA VAL A 75 -5.51 -8.50 8.60
C VAL A 75 -4.13 -8.71 8.03
N THR A 76 -3.91 -8.27 6.79
CA THR A 76 -2.59 -8.23 6.16
C THR A 76 -2.30 -6.80 5.73
N GLU A 77 -1.20 -6.24 6.22
CA GLU A 77 -0.69 -4.93 5.83
C GLU A 77 0.60 -5.14 5.03
N GLU A 78 0.66 -4.61 3.82
CA GLU A 78 1.87 -4.55 3.00
C GLU A 78 2.24 -3.08 2.81
N THR A 79 3.49 -2.72 3.08
CA THR A 79 4.03 -1.38 2.82
C THR A 79 5.21 -1.51 1.89
N LYS A 80 5.17 -0.82 0.76
CA LYS A 80 6.28 -0.70 -0.17
C LYS A 80 6.72 0.74 -0.26
N SER A 81 7.93 1.02 0.18
CA SER A 81 8.57 2.33 0.07
C SER A 81 9.64 2.31 -1.02
N THR A 82 9.69 3.35 -1.83
CA THR A 82 10.74 3.60 -2.81
C THR A 82 11.29 5.00 -2.59
N GLU A 83 12.60 5.12 -2.39
CA GLU A 83 13.31 6.40 -2.40
C GLU A 83 14.20 6.46 -3.62
N THR A 84 14.11 7.53 -4.39
CA THR A 84 14.99 7.82 -5.52
C THR A 84 15.73 9.12 -5.25
N LYS A 85 17.05 9.07 -5.31
CA LYS A 85 17.92 10.24 -5.14
C LYS A 85 18.75 10.46 -6.38
N THR A 86 18.88 11.73 -6.77
CA THR A 86 19.76 12.15 -7.86
C THR A 86 20.82 13.05 -7.26
N ASP A 87 22.09 12.77 -7.51
CA ASP A 87 23.16 13.66 -7.07
C ASP A 87 23.39 14.82 -8.06
N GLY A 88 24.26 15.75 -7.68
CA GLY A 88 24.60 16.91 -8.52
C GLY A 88 25.37 16.57 -9.79
N GLU A 89 25.84 15.33 -9.94
CA GLU A 89 26.58 14.82 -11.10
C GLU A 89 25.66 14.02 -12.06
N GLY A 90 24.41 13.78 -11.65
CA GLY A 90 23.39 13.07 -12.44
C GLY A 90 23.32 11.58 -12.15
N GLU A 91 24.06 11.09 -11.15
CA GLU A 91 23.97 9.71 -10.69
C GLU A 91 22.67 9.50 -9.93
N THR A 92 22.02 8.36 -10.17
CA THR A 92 20.75 8.03 -9.51
C THR A 92 20.89 6.79 -8.64
N SER A 93 20.37 6.87 -7.42
CA SER A 93 20.23 5.71 -6.55
C SER A 93 18.77 5.51 -6.21
N SER A 94 18.34 4.25 -6.15
CA SER A 94 16.99 3.89 -5.71
C SER A 94 17.06 2.82 -4.63
N GLU A 95 16.29 3.01 -3.57
CA GLU A 95 16.12 2.07 -2.48
C GLU A 95 14.65 1.67 -2.39
N VAL A 96 14.39 0.36 -2.46
CA VAL A 96 13.06 -0.21 -2.29
C VAL A 96 13.05 -1.00 -0.99
N LYS A 97 12.04 -0.75 -0.16
CA LYS A 97 11.74 -1.53 1.04
C LYS A 97 10.33 -2.06 0.95
N THR A 98 10.15 -3.33 1.24
CA THR A 98 8.85 -3.98 1.37
C THR A 98 8.74 -4.56 2.76
N GLU A 99 7.65 -4.27 3.46
CA GLU A 99 7.29 -4.88 4.73
C GLU A 99 5.91 -5.49 4.59
N THR A 100 5.74 -6.72 5.07
CA THR A 100 4.44 -7.38 5.16
C THR A 100 4.20 -7.80 6.60
N VAL A 101 3.07 -7.38 7.16
CA VAL A 101 2.62 -7.73 8.50
C VAL A 101 1.30 -8.48 8.38
N THR A 102 1.21 -9.68 8.94
CA THR A 102 -0.04 -10.47 8.97
C THR A 102 -0.46 -10.73 10.41
N ASP A 103 -1.70 -10.39 10.73
CA ASP A 103 -2.38 -10.76 11.99
C ASP A 103 -3.48 -11.78 11.70
N PRO A 104 -3.19 -13.08 11.83
CA PRO A 104 -4.18 -14.13 11.65
C PRO A 104 -5.22 -14.06 12.77
N ALA A 105 -6.49 -14.11 12.39
CA ALA A 105 -7.63 -14.11 13.31
C ALA A 105 -7.76 -12.87 14.22
N GLY A 106 -6.97 -11.81 14.01
CA GLY A 106 -7.07 -10.55 14.76
C GLY A 106 -6.73 -10.73 16.23
N LEU A 107 -5.92 -11.75 16.54
CA LEU A 107 -5.55 -12.14 17.90
C LEU A 107 -4.29 -11.41 18.37
N GLY A 108 -3.70 -10.56 17.53
CA GLY A 108 -2.49 -9.79 17.84
C GLY A 108 -1.19 -10.57 17.64
N ASN A 109 -1.25 -11.78 17.09
CA ASN A 109 -0.07 -12.60 16.78
C ASN A 109 0.50 -12.20 15.42
N LYS A 110 1.19 -11.06 15.38
CA LYS A 110 1.71 -10.51 14.13
C LYS A 110 2.94 -11.25 13.64
N GLU A 111 2.91 -11.67 12.37
CA GLU A 111 4.08 -12.13 11.62
C GLU A 111 4.55 -11.00 10.70
N THR A 112 5.84 -10.66 10.76
CA THR A 112 6.45 -9.60 9.95
C THR A 112 7.51 -10.18 9.04
N THR A 113 7.51 -9.78 7.77
CA THR A 113 8.57 -10.05 6.79
C THR A 113 9.03 -8.73 6.19
N GLU A 114 10.36 -8.54 6.09
CA GLU A 114 10.98 -7.36 5.51
C GLU A 114 11.92 -7.74 4.36
N GLU A 115 11.88 -7.00 3.27
CA GLU A 115 12.80 -7.10 2.15
C GLU A 115 13.34 -5.71 1.79
N LYS A 116 14.64 -5.62 1.52
CA LYS A 116 15.31 -4.39 1.09
C LYS A 116 16.15 -4.65 -0.15
N ALA A 117 15.98 -3.80 -1.17
CA ALA A 117 16.81 -3.79 -2.37
C ALA A 117 17.32 -2.37 -2.66
N THR A 118 18.59 -2.26 -3.06
CA THR A 118 19.21 -0.99 -3.47
C THR A 118 19.79 -1.15 -4.87
N THR A 119 19.58 -0.17 -5.73
CA THR A 119 20.14 -0.11 -7.09
C THR A 119 20.78 1.24 -7.31
N GLU A 120 22.00 1.24 -7.84
CA GLU A 120 22.74 2.44 -8.24
C GLU A 120 22.87 2.42 -9.78
N GLN A 121 22.55 3.52 -10.43
CA GLN A 121 22.73 3.70 -11.87
C GLN A 121 23.61 4.93 -12.12
N SER A 122 24.76 4.67 -12.75
CA SER A 122 25.68 5.67 -13.29
C SER A 122 25.45 5.84 -14.79
N HIS A 123 25.46 7.08 -15.27
CA HIS A 123 25.21 7.44 -16.67
C HIS A 123 26.50 7.66 -17.46
#